data_AF-A0A168JB65-F1
#
_entry.id   AF-A0A168JB65-F1
#
_cell.length_a   1.000
_cell.length_b   1.000
_cell.length_c   1.000
_cell.angle_alpha   90.00
_cell.angle_beta   90.00
_cell.angle_gamma   90.00
#
_symmetry.space_group_name_H-M   'P 1'
#
loop_
_entity.id
_entity.type
_entity.pdbx_description
1 polymer ?
#
loop_
_entity_poly.entity_id
_entity_poly.type
_entity_poly.pdbx_seq_one_letter_code
_entity_poly.pdbx_strand_id
1 'polypeptide(L)'
;MIHVSWTYGFVVNDGKIFGLTDEVVEESFLGYEIGEVTYYSDIEGSYSGNFSNELPVGTLYFTIQGIAPEEAIAVKKDGFYVKATYGGEYSGGREKSSIQ
;
A
#
# COMPACT_ATOMS: atom_id res chain seq x y z
N MET A 1 -1.73 -24.70 17.73
CA MET A 1 -1.17 -23.34 17.87
C MET A 1 -0.91 -22.84 16.47
N ILE A 2 -1.66 -21.85 16.00
CA ILE A 2 -1.37 -21.20 14.71
C ILE A 2 -0.53 -19.97 15.02
N HIS A 3 0.73 -19.98 14.59
CA HIS A 3 1.53 -18.77 14.58
C HIS A 3 1.05 -17.95 13.37
N VAL A 4 0.20 -16.96 13.62
CA VAL A 4 -0.02 -15.87 12.67
C VAL A 4 1.22 -14.97 12.75
N SER A 5 2.30 -15.41 12.11
CA SER A 5 3.35 -14.51 11.65
C SER A 5 3.07 -14.22 10.20
N TRP A 6 1.92 -13.60 9.92
CA TRP A 6 1.69 -13.07 8.59
C TRP A 6 2.37 -11.72 8.54
N THR A 7 3.58 -11.70 8.01
CA THR A 7 4.16 -10.50 7.41
C THR A 7 3.39 -10.22 6.13
N TYR A 8 2.13 -9.78 6.25
CA TYR A 8 1.45 -9.26 5.07
C TYR A 8 2.15 -7.96 4.71
N GLY A 9 2.83 -7.93 3.56
CA GLY A 9 3.33 -6.69 3.03
C GLY A 9 2.18 -5.69 2.89
N PHE A 10 2.50 -4.42 3.04
CA PHE A 10 1.56 -3.35 2.83
C PHE A 10 2.24 -2.21 2.09
N VAL A 11 1.39 -1.36 1.53
CA VAL A 11 1.77 -0.06 1.01
C VAL A 11 0.92 1.00 1.69
N VAL A 12 1.52 2.15 1.93
CA VAL A 12 0.81 3.36 2.32
C VAL A 12 0.69 4.25 1.09
N ASN A 13 -0.54 4.70 0.82
CA ASN A 13 -0.83 5.69 -0.21
C ASN A 13 -1.73 6.77 0.39
N ASP A 14 -1.28 8.03 0.36
CA ASP A 14 -2.04 9.18 0.87
C ASP A 14 -2.65 8.97 2.27
N GLY A 15 -1.83 8.45 3.19
CA GLY A 15 -2.26 8.20 4.57
C GLY A 15 -3.19 6.99 4.76
N LYS A 16 -3.41 6.16 3.74
CA LYS A 16 -4.18 4.91 3.83
C LYS A 16 -3.27 3.70 3.70
N ILE A 17 -3.51 2.68 4.51
CA ILE A 17 -2.81 1.39 4.47
C ILE A 17 -3.56 0.46 3.53
N PHE A 18 -2.85 -0.14 2.59
CA PHE A 18 -3.35 -1.20 1.73
C PHE A 18 -2.52 -2.46 1.94
N GLY A 19 -3.15 -3.55 2.37
CA GLY A 19 -2.50 -4.84 2.55
C GLY A 19 -2.37 -5.58 1.22
N LEU A 20 -1.17 -6.06 0.91
CA LEU A 20 -0.91 -6.88 -0.28
C LEU A 20 -1.63 -8.21 -0.15
N THR A 21 -2.21 -8.66 -1.26
CA THR A 21 -2.84 -9.97 -1.38
C THR A 21 -2.14 -10.79 -2.47
N ASP A 22 -2.44 -12.09 -2.55
CA ASP A 22 -1.97 -12.97 -3.63
C ASP A 22 -2.88 -12.91 -4.88
N GLU A 23 -3.89 -12.03 -4.89
CA GLU A 23 -4.82 -11.89 -6.01
C GLU A 23 -4.17 -11.11 -7.16
N VAL A 24 -3.90 -11.80 -8.26
CA VAL A 24 -3.32 -11.20 -9.47
C VAL A 24 -4.37 -10.35 -10.19
N VAL A 25 -3.95 -9.15 -10.60
CA VAL A 25 -4.72 -8.24 -11.45
C VAL A 25 -4.14 -8.29 -12.85
N GLU A 26 -4.94 -8.60 -13.86
CA GLU A 26 -4.45 -8.54 -15.24
C GLU A 26 -4.19 -7.09 -15.67
N GLU A 27 -3.18 -6.90 -16.52
CA GLU A 27 -2.81 -5.57 -17.04
C GLU A 27 -3.98 -4.86 -17.75
N SER A 28 -4.91 -5.64 -18.33
CA SER A 28 -6.12 -5.15 -19.00
C SER A 28 -7.09 -4.43 -18.06
N PHE A 29 -7.07 -4.75 -16.76
CA PHE A 29 -7.89 -4.11 -15.72
C PHE A 29 -7.17 -2.95 -15.02
N LEU A 30 -5.92 -2.66 -15.36
CA LEU A 30 -5.24 -1.50 -14.80
C LEU A 30 -5.86 -0.22 -15.36
N GLY A 31 -5.99 0.77 -14.48
CA GLY A 31 -6.34 2.14 -14.85
C GLY A 31 -5.12 3.03 -14.83
N TYR A 32 -5.30 4.25 -14.34
CA TYR A 32 -4.25 5.27 -14.26
C TYR A 32 -3.39 5.10 -12.99
N GLU A 33 -2.16 5.61 -13.07
CA GLU A 33 -1.23 5.69 -11.94
C GLU A 33 -1.75 6.68 -10.89
N ILE A 34 -1.67 6.31 -9.61
CA ILE A 34 -2.15 7.11 -8.47
C ILE A 34 -1.08 7.38 -7.41
N GLY A 35 0.14 6.90 -7.63
CA GLY A 35 1.26 7.12 -6.72
C GLY A 35 2.34 6.06 -6.90
N GLU A 36 3.35 6.15 -6.05
CA GLU A 36 4.46 5.21 -6.00
C GLU A 36 4.98 5.04 -4.58
N VAL A 37 5.74 3.97 -4.32
CA VAL A 37 6.55 3.84 -3.11
C VAL A 37 7.64 4.89 -3.14
N THR A 38 7.60 5.86 -2.23
CA THR A 38 8.65 6.88 -2.07
C THR A 38 9.69 6.50 -1.03
N TYR A 39 9.37 5.55 -0.15
CA TYR A 39 10.24 5.11 0.94
C TYR A 39 10.03 3.63 1.26
N TYR A 40 11.10 2.89 1.55
CA TYR A 40 11.03 1.52 2.07
C TYR A 40 11.32 1.55 3.57
N SER A 41 10.48 0.93 4.40
CA SER A 41 10.77 0.72 5.81
C SER A 41 9.99 -0.45 6.39
N ASP A 42 10.75 -1.36 7.02
CA ASP A 42 10.28 -2.48 7.82
C ASP A 42 10.41 -2.21 9.34
N ILE A 43 10.83 -1.00 9.71
CA ILE A 43 10.95 -0.53 11.09
C ILE A 43 9.68 0.26 11.47
N GLU A 44 9.11 -0.02 12.65
CA GLU A 44 8.01 0.79 13.20
C GLU A 44 8.47 2.24 13.41
N GLY A 45 7.77 3.17 12.78
CA GLY A 45 8.07 4.60 12.82
C GLY A 45 6.93 5.41 12.24
N SER A 46 7.00 6.73 12.40
CA SER A 46 6.10 7.68 11.74
C SER A 46 6.80 8.23 10.52
N TYR A 47 6.38 7.80 9.34
CA TYR A 47 6.92 8.25 8.07
C TYR A 47 5.87 9.07 7.32
N SER A 48 6.30 10.18 6.73
CA SER A 48 5.46 10.94 5.80
C SER A 48 5.58 10.37 4.38
N GLY A 49 4.53 10.50 3.59
CA GLY A 49 4.50 10.05 2.20
C GLY A 49 4.09 8.59 2.02
N ASN A 50 4.35 8.08 0.82
CA ASN A 50 3.98 6.73 0.42
C ASN A 50 5.13 5.77 0.70
N PHE A 51 4.89 4.69 1.43
CA PHE A 51 5.96 3.75 1.77
C PHE A 51 5.49 2.29 1.77
N SER A 52 6.44 1.36 1.68
CA SER A 52 6.17 -0.07 1.76
C SER A 52 7.18 -0.74 2.70
N ASN A 53 6.74 -1.81 3.35
CA ASN A 53 7.60 -2.71 4.11
C ASN A 53 8.11 -3.90 3.28
N GLU A 54 7.68 -4.03 2.02
CA GLU A 54 8.01 -5.16 1.16
C GLU A 54 8.48 -4.72 -0.24
N LEU A 55 7.88 -3.66 -0.81
CA LEU A 55 8.13 -3.23 -2.18
C LEU A 55 9.21 -2.16 -2.28
N PRO A 56 10.07 -2.19 -3.31
CA PRO A 56 11.13 -1.21 -3.49
C PRO A 56 10.57 0.18 -3.86
N VAL A 57 11.36 1.21 -3.56
CA VAL A 57 11.11 2.61 -3.99
C VAL A 57 10.94 2.67 -5.52
N GLY A 58 9.98 3.46 -5.98
CA GLY A 58 9.57 3.58 -7.38
C GLY A 58 8.55 2.53 -7.82
N THR A 59 8.07 1.66 -6.92
CA THR A 59 6.97 0.75 -7.24
C THR A 59 5.68 1.55 -7.40
N LEU A 60 5.13 1.55 -8.62
CA LEU A 60 3.94 2.30 -8.99
C LEU A 60 2.66 1.64 -8.46
N TYR A 61 1.67 2.49 -8.16
CA TYR A 61 0.32 2.14 -7.76
C TYR A 61 -0.67 2.53 -8.86
N PHE A 62 -1.61 1.65 -9.17
CA PHE A 62 -2.60 1.86 -10.23
C PHE A 62 -4.01 1.66 -9.70
N THR A 63 -4.98 2.36 -10.29
CA THR A 63 -6.39 2.01 -10.11
C THR A 63 -6.73 0.68 -10.76
N ILE A 64 -7.77 0.02 -10.27
CA ILE A 64 -8.34 -1.20 -10.87
C ILE A 64 -9.69 -0.82 -11.47
N GLN A 65 -9.91 -1.12 -12.74
CA GLN A 65 -11.17 -0.82 -13.42
C GLN A 65 -12.35 -1.50 -12.70
N GLY A 66 -13.38 -0.70 -12.40
CA GLY A 66 -14.59 -1.17 -11.71
C GLY A 66 -14.45 -1.28 -10.18
N ILE A 67 -13.30 -0.91 -9.60
CA ILE A 67 -13.09 -0.85 -8.15
C ILE A 67 -12.71 0.58 -7.76
N ALA A 68 -13.29 1.09 -6.67
CA ALA A 68 -12.92 2.39 -6.16
C ALA A 68 -11.48 2.35 -5.59
N PRO A 69 -10.62 3.34 -5.89
CA PRO A 69 -9.23 3.34 -5.42
C PRO A 69 -9.10 3.40 -3.90
N GLU A 70 -10.16 3.82 -3.19
CA GLU A 70 -10.25 3.77 -1.73
C GLU A 70 -10.49 2.36 -1.18
N GLU A 71 -10.96 1.42 -2.00
CA GLU A 71 -11.22 0.04 -1.61
C GLU A 71 -10.04 -0.88 -1.96
N ALA A 72 -9.49 -0.73 -3.16
CA ALA A 72 -8.32 -1.49 -3.60
C ALA A 72 -7.54 -0.80 -4.71
N ILE A 73 -6.25 -1.12 -4.76
CA ILE A 73 -5.29 -0.64 -5.77
C ILE A 73 -4.49 -1.82 -6.32
N ALA A 74 -3.90 -1.66 -7.50
CA ALA A 74 -2.97 -2.62 -8.05
C ALA A 74 -1.53 -2.13 -7.86
N VAL A 75 -0.63 -3.04 -7.48
CA VAL A 75 0.79 -2.76 -7.32
C VAL A 75 1.63 -3.82 -8.02
N LYS A 76 2.78 -3.42 -8.56
CA LYS A 76 3.69 -4.37 -9.23
C LYS A 76 4.53 -5.12 -8.21
N LYS A 77 4.48 -6.45 -8.25
CA LYS A 77 5.25 -7.37 -7.41
C LYS A 77 5.77 -8.52 -8.27
N ASP A 78 7.06 -8.81 -8.21
CA ASP A 78 7.71 -9.94 -8.89
C ASP A 78 7.37 -10.08 -10.39
N GLY A 79 7.14 -8.94 -11.08
CA GLY A 79 6.87 -8.91 -12.51
C GLY A 79 5.39 -9.00 -12.90
N PHE A 80 4.47 -9.18 -11.95
CA PHE A 80 3.02 -9.14 -12.17
C PHE A 80 2.36 -8.09 -11.28
N TYR A 81 1.08 -7.83 -11.47
CA TYR A 81 0.30 -6.92 -10.63
C TYR A 81 -0.53 -7.71 -9.63
N VAL A 82 -0.50 -7.29 -8.38
CA VAL A 82 -1.34 -7.85 -7.31
C VAL A 82 -2.26 -6.80 -6.75
N LYS A 83 -3.42 -7.24 -6.25
CA LYS A 83 -4.36 -6.38 -5.56
C LYS A 83 -3.87 -6.11 -4.14
N ALA A 84 -3.88 -4.84 -3.76
CA ALA A 84 -3.74 -4.39 -2.39
C ALA A 84 -5.08 -3.82 -1.91
N THR A 85 -5.60 -4.33 -0.80
CA THR A 85 -6.93 -3.96 -0.28
C THR A 85 -6.81 -3.02 0.90
N TYR A 86 -7.73 -2.06 1.00
CA TYR A 86 -7.77 -1.10 2.09
C TYR A 86 -7.86 -1.79 3.46
N GLY A 87 -6.91 -1.45 4.34
CA GLY A 87 -6.77 -2.01 5.69
C GLY A 87 -7.00 -0.98 6.81
N GLY A 88 -7.09 0.32 6.48
CA GLY A 88 -7.32 1.37 7.46
C GLY A 88 -6.49 2.64 7.22
N GLU A 89 -6.66 3.63 8.09
CA GLU A 89 -5.92 4.88 8.05
C GLU A 89 -4.55 4.74 8.73
N TYR A 90 -3.51 5.22 8.08
CA TYR A 90 -2.15 5.30 8.64
C TYR A 90 -2.05 6.50 9.59
N SER A 91 -2.02 6.21 10.89
CA SER A 91 -1.99 7.23 11.94
C SER A 91 -0.62 7.89 12.12
N GLY A 92 0.45 7.35 11.50
CA GLY A 92 1.82 7.86 11.63
C GLY A 92 2.05 9.25 11.01
N GLY A 93 1.10 9.78 10.26
CA GLY A 93 1.11 11.17 9.78
C GLY A 93 0.43 12.18 10.71
N ARG A 94 -0.28 11.72 11.75
CA ARG A 94 -0.85 12.60 12.79
C ARG A 94 0.08 12.65 13.98
N GLU A 95 1.20 13.37 13.82
CA GLU A 95 1.73 14.07 14.99
C GLU A 95 0.56 14.87 15.57
N LYS A 96 0.23 14.61 16.84
CA LYS A 96 -0.66 15.51 17.55
C LYS A 96 0.00 16.88 17.51
N SER A 97 -0.53 17.80 16.71
CA SER A 97 -0.45 19.23 17.01
C SER A 97 -1.23 19.48 18.29
N SER A 98 -0.69 19.01 19.41
CA SER A 98 -0.89 19.64 20.70
C SER A 98 0.06 20.82 20.72
N ILE A 99 -0.43 21.98 20.30
CA ILE A 99 0.22 23.25 20.63
C ILE A 99 -0.83 24.10 21.35
N GLN A 100 -0.70 24.03 22.68
CA GLN A 100 -1.18 24.93 23.74
C GLN A 100 -2.67 25.18 23.91
#